data_AF-A0A957GFX3-F1
#
_entry.id   AF-A0A957GFX3-F1
#
_cell.length_a   1.000
_cell.length_b   1.000
_cell.length_c   1.000
_cell.angle_alpha   90.00
_cell.angle_beta   90.00
_cell.angle_gamma   90.00
#
_symmetry.space_group_name_H-M   'P 1'
#
loop_
_entity.id
_entity.type
_entity.pdbx_description
1 polymer ?
#
loop_
_entity_poly.entity_id
_entity_poly.type
_entity_poly.pdbx_seq_one_letter_code
_entity_poly.pdbx_strand_id
1 'polypeptide(L)'
;MTNLQTMGRAAKAAARQLAILTTAQKNAALLAIAGELAAQAALVLAENAQDVAAGRAQGLSDALLDRLLLTEERLAGLVADVRRVAELPDPVGEEMDGRVLPNGLRLCKRRIPIGVLGVIYEARPNVTIDIATLCLKTGNAVILRGGRETLRSNLALVRVIQAALAQMGLPPAAVQYIDDPDRALV
;
A
#
# COMPACT_ATOMS: atom_id res chain seq x y z
N MET A 1 21.14 2.08 8.54
CA MET A 1 21.02 1.07 7.47
C MET A 1 19.73 0.31 7.67
N THR A 2 18.89 0.29 6.65
CA THR A 2 17.59 -0.38 6.66
C THR A 2 17.81 -1.90 6.63
N ASN A 3 17.46 -2.59 7.72
CA ASN A 3 17.64 -4.04 7.82
C ASN A 3 16.45 -4.76 7.19
N LEU A 4 16.61 -5.22 5.94
CA LEU A 4 15.56 -5.91 5.19
C LEU A 4 15.03 -7.17 5.88
N GLN A 5 15.87 -7.90 6.62
CA GLN A 5 15.41 -9.08 7.37
C GLN A 5 14.44 -8.68 8.49
N THR A 6 14.70 -7.55 9.15
CA THR A 6 13.81 -7.01 10.19
C THR A 6 12.49 -6.53 9.60
N MET A 7 12.54 -5.81 8.46
CA MET A 7 11.33 -5.41 7.73
C MET A 7 10.50 -6.62 7.30
N GLY A 8 11.15 -7.66 6.76
CA GLY A 8 10.50 -8.90 6.36
C GLY A 8 9.83 -9.63 7.52
N ARG A 9 10.49 -9.70 8.70
CA ARG A 9 9.90 -10.27 9.92
C ARG A 9 8.68 -9.46 10.38
N ALA A 10 8.77 -8.13 10.36
CA ALA A 10 7.68 -7.24 10.73
C ALA A 10 6.49 -7.36 9.76
N ALA A 11 6.75 -7.40 8.44
CA ALA A 11 5.73 -7.62 7.42
C ALA A 11 5.04 -8.97 7.59
N LYS A 12 5.80 -10.04 7.88
CA LYS A 12 5.25 -11.37 8.12
C LYS A 12 4.36 -11.41 9.37
N ALA A 13 4.73 -10.70 10.43
CA ALA A 13 3.90 -10.57 11.62
C ALA A 13 2.61 -9.79 11.31
N ALA A 14 2.71 -8.68 10.56
CA ALA A 14 1.56 -7.89 10.14
C ALA A 14 0.61 -8.68 9.23
N ALA A 15 1.13 -9.40 8.24
CA ALA A 15 0.34 -10.23 7.31
C ALA A 15 -0.53 -11.27 8.04
N ARG A 16 -0.02 -11.87 9.12
CA ARG A 16 -0.81 -12.82 9.93
C ARG A 16 -2.02 -12.16 10.58
N GLN A 17 -1.88 -10.90 11.02
CA GLN A 17 -3.00 -10.15 11.59
C GLN A 17 -3.97 -9.70 10.49
N LEU A 18 -3.48 -9.26 9.34
CA LEU A 18 -4.32 -8.86 8.20
C LEU A 18 -5.14 -10.02 7.65
N ALA A 19 -4.59 -11.23 7.63
CA ALA A 19 -5.24 -12.41 7.06
C ALA A 19 -6.50 -12.86 7.82
N ILE A 20 -6.69 -12.42 9.06
CA ILE A 20 -7.86 -12.74 9.89
C ILE A 20 -8.85 -11.58 9.99
N LEU A 21 -8.56 -10.43 9.37
CA LEU A 21 -9.49 -9.30 9.38
C LEU A 21 -10.74 -9.63 8.57
N THR A 22 -11.88 -9.22 9.12
CA THR A 22 -13.14 -9.22 8.40
C THR A 22 -13.12 -8.20 7.25
N THR A 23 -13.97 -8.40 6.25
CA THR A 23 -14.17 -7.43 5.17
C THR A 23 -14.49 -6.04 5.69
N ALA A 24 -15.33 -5.95 6.73
CA ALA A 24 -15.70 -4.67 7.37
C ALA A 24 -14.48 -3.96 7.97
N GLN A 25 -13.60 -4.68 8.67
CA GLN A 25 -12.37 -4.11 9.23
C GLN A 25 -11.40 -3.65 8.16
N LYS A 26 -11.21 -4.45 7.09
CA LYS A 26 -10.38 -4.05 5.94
C LYS A 26 -10.92 -2.80 5.27
N ASN A 27 -12.22 -2.72 5.05
CA ASN A 27 -12.87 -1.56 4.46
C ASN A 27 -12.76 -0.33 5.36
N ALA A 28 -12.97 -0.48 6.68
CA ALA A 28 -12.80 0.61 7.63
C ALA A 28 -11.37 1.16 7.62
N ALA A 29 -10.36 0.29 7.53
CA ALA A 29 -8.96 0.71 7.40
C ALA A 29 -8.70 1.50 6.10
N LEU A 30 -9.27 1.07 4.97
CA LEU A 30 -9.16 1.80 3.70
C LEU A 30 -9.85 3.18 3.78
N LEU A 31 -11.03 3.26 4.39
CA LEU A 31 -11.73 4.53 4.58
C LEU A 31 -10.97 5.47 5.53
N ALA A 32 -10.32 4.93 6.57
CA ALA A 32 -9.43 5.70 7.44
C ALA A 32 -8.21 6.23 6.66
N ILE A 33 -7.59 5.41 5.80
CA ILE A 33 -6.51 5.84 4.91
C ILE A 33 -6.97 6.97 3.99
N ALA A 34 -8.16 6.85 3.39
CA ALA A 34 -8.72 7.89 2.53
C ALA A 34 -8.96 9.20 3.30
N GLY A 35 -9.43 9.12 4.55
CA GLY A 35 -9.61 10.28 5.44
C GLY A 35 -8.28 10.95 5.81
N GLU A 36 -7.29 10.16 6.25
CA GLU A 36 -5.98 10.67 6.62
C GLU A 36 -5.24 11.26 5.41
N LEU A 37 -5.34 10.64 4.23
CA LEU A 37 -4.76 11.17 3.00
C LEU A 37 -5.33 12.53 2.61
N ALA A 38 -6.64 12.72 2.79
CA ALA A 38 -7.27 14.03 2.59
C ALA A 38 -6.83 15.04 3.64
N ALA A 39 -6.73 14.64 4.91
CA ALA A 39 -6.31 15.52 6.01
C ALA A 39 -4.85 15.96 5.89
N GLN A 40 -3.97 15.09 5.40
CA GLN A 40 -2.53 15.34 5.23
C GLN A 40 -2.17 15.82 3.82
N ALA A 41 -3.15 16.25 3.02
CA ALA A 41 -2.95 16.63 1.63
C ALA A 41 -1.86 17.68 1.44
N ALA A 42 -1.88 18.74 2.26
CA ALA A 42 -0.90 19.81 2.20
C ALA A 42 0.53 19.31 2.44
N LEU A 43 0.72 18.38 3.39
CA LEU A 43 2.03 17.78 3.67
C LEU A 43 2.52 16.95 2.48
N VAL A 44 1.66 16.09 1.93
CA VAL A 44 2.01 15.24 0.78
C VAL A 44 2.39 16.07 -0.45
N LEU A 45 1.63 17.13 -0.73
CA LEU A 45 1.92 18.04 -1.86
C LEU A 45 3.22 18.83 -1.64
N ALA A 46 3.51 19.25 -0.41
CA ALA A 46 4.76 19.94 -0.08
C ALA A 46 6.00 19.03 -0.27
N GLU A 47 5.92 17.77 0.14
CA GLU A 47 6.99 16.79 -0.08
C GLU A 47 7.14 16.45 -1.58
N ASN A 48 6.02 16.35 -2.30
CA ASN A 48 6.05 16.14 -3.74
C ASN A 48 6.68 17.31 -4.51
N ALA A 49 6.40 18.55 -4.12
CA ALA A 49 7.00 19.73 -4.72
C ALA A 49 8.54 19.71 -4.58
N GLN A 50 9.07 19.22 -3.46
CA GLN A 50 10.52 19.07 -3.26
C GLN A 50 11.13 18.00 -4.19
N ASP A 51 10.43 16.88 -4.38
CA ASP A 51 10.86 15.84 -5.32
C ASP A 51 10.82 16.34 -6.77
N VAL A 52 9.77 17.05 -7.18
CA VAL A 52 9.67 17.66 -8.52
C VAL A 52 10.77 18.70 -8.74
N ALA A 53 11.05 19.56 -7.75
CA ALA A 53 12.13 20.54 -7.83
C ALA A 53 13.51 19.88 -7.94
N ALA A 54 13.77 18.85 -7.13
CA ALA A 54 15.01 18.08 -7.18
C ALA A 54 15.15 17.34 -8.52
N GLY A 55 14.07 16.78 -9.03
CA GLY A 55 14.01 16.11 -10.33
C GLY A 55 14.31 17.08 -11.48
N ARG A 56 13.75 18.29 -11.44
CA ARG A 56 14.03 19.35 -12.42
C ARG A 56 15.51 19.76 -12.38
N ALA A 57 16.07 19.93 -11.18
CA ALA A 57 17.49 20.27 -11.02
C ALA A 57 18.44 19.16 -11.52
N GLN A 58 17.99 17.91 -11.50
CA GLN A 58 18.72 16.75 -12.02
C GLN A 58 18.52 16.52 -13.53
N GLY A 59 17.77 17.38 -14.22
CA GLY A 59 17.55 17.28 -15.66
C GLY A 59 16.55 16.22 -16.10
N LEU A 60 15.61 15.83 -15.23
CA LEU A 60 14.48 14.99 -15.66
C LEU A 60 13.67 15.69 -16.76
N SER A 61 13.22 14.92 -17.74
CA SER A 61 12.36 15.43 -18.81
C SER A 61 10.98 15.83 -18.28
N ASP A 62 10.30 16.75 -18.96
CA ASP A 62 8.95 17.18 -18.58
C ASP A 62 7.95 16.02 -18.47
N ALA A 63 8.09 15.01 -19.33
CA ALA A 63 7.26 13.80 -19.28
C ALA A 63 7.50 12.96 -18.01
N LEU A 64 8.73 12.94 -17.47
CA LEU A 64 9.02 12.28 -16.20
C LEU A 64 8.54 13.13 -15.03
N LEU A 65 8.76 14.45 -15.07
CA LEU A 65 8.25 15.36 -14.05
C LEU A 65 6.72 15.31 -13.93
N ASP A 66 6.01 15.22 -15.04
CA ASP A 66 4.55 15.04 -15.03
C ASP A 66 4.14 13.73 -14.35
N ARG A 67 4.86 12.64 -14.54
CA ARG A 67 4.58 11.36 -13.84
C ARG A 67 4.84 11.43 -12.34
N LEU A 68 5.77 12.28 -11.90
CA LEU A 68 6.05 12.51 -10.49
C LEU A 68 5.03 13.43 -9.83
N LEU A 69 4.46 14.36 -10.59
CA LEU A 69 3.66 15.45 -10.05
C LEU A 69 2.37 14.95 -9.38
N LEU A 70 2.17 15.34 -8.13
CA LEU A 70 0.90 15.29 -7.43
C LEU A 70 0.31 16.69 -7.38
N THR A 71 -0.92 16.84 -7.87
CA THR A 71 -1.74 18.04 -7.71
C THR A 71 -2.85 17.75 -6.72
N GLU A 72 -3.53 18.78 -6.23
CA GLU A 72 -4.73 18.62 -5.39
C GLU A 72 -5.77 17.72 -6.06
N GLU A 73 -6.00 17.92 -7.36
CA GLU A 73 -6.92 17.09 -8.16
C GLU A 73 -6.47 15.62 -8.22
N ARG A 74 -5.19 15.36 -8.50
CA ARG A 74 -4.66 13.98 -8.54
C ARG A 74 -4.76 13.32 -7.16
N LEU A 75 -4.51 14.06 -6.09
CA LEU A 75 -4.63 13.55 -4.73
C LEU A 75 -6.09 13.27 -4.33
N ALA A 76 -7.02 14.15 -4.71
CA ALA A 76 -8.45 13.92 -4.54
C ALA A 76 -8.91 12.68 -5.32
N GLY A 77 -8.36 12.46 -6.52
CA GLY A 77 -8.52 11.22 -7.29
C GLY A 77 -8.05 10.00 -6.50
N LEU A 78 -6.85 10.04 -5.91
CA LEU A 78 -6.33 8.93 -5.08
C LEU A 78 -7.23 8.63 -3.88
N VAL A 79 -7.74 9.66 -3.21
CA VAL A 79 -8.69 9.51 -2.09
C VAL A 79 -9.98 8.82 -2.57
N ALA A 80 -10.50 9.22 -3.73
CA ALA A 80 -11.67 8.56 -4.32
C ALA A 80 -11.36 7.10 -4.67
N ASP A 81 -10.18 6.81 -5.19
CA ASP A 81 -9.76 5.48 -5.61
C ASP A 81 -9.65 4.52 -4.43
N VAL A 82 -9.10 5.00 -3.30
CA VAL A 82 -9.09 4.22 -2.05
C VAL A 82 -10.51 3.85 -1.62
N ARG A 83 -11.47 4.78 -1.73
CA ARG A 83 -12.88 4.53 -1.42
C ARG A 83 -13.48 3.51 -2.38
N ARG A 84 -13.20 3.61 -3.67
CA ARG A 84 -13.62 2.62 -4.69
C ARG A 84 -13.08 1.23 -4.38
N VAL A 85 -11.82 1.11 -3.95
CA VAL A 85 -11.23 -0.18 -3.54
C VAL A 85 -11.94 -0.77 -2.32
N ALA A 86 -12.38 0.07 -1.37
CA ALA A 86 -13.17 -0.38 -0.22
C ALA A 86 -14.52 -1.00 -0.64
N GLU A 87 -15.13 -0.50 -1.72
CA GLU A 87 -16.40 -1.00 -2.26
C GLU A 87 -16.28 -2.32 -3.02
N LEU A 88 -15.07 -2.68 -3.49
CA LEU A 88 -14.87 -3.92 -4.24
C LEU A 88 -15.25 -5.16 -3.39
N PRO A 89 -15.73 -6.25 -4.02
CA PRO A 89 -15.89 -7.52 -3.34
C PRO A 89 -14.60 -7.99 -2.71
N ASP A 90 -14.70 -8.59 -1.53
CA ASP A 90 -13.56 -9.16 -0.84
C ASP A 90 -13.31 -10.60 -1.35
N PRO A 91 -12.17 -10.87 -2.00
CA PRO A 91 -11.88 -12.20 -2.52
C PRO A 91 -11.45 -13.19 -1.42
N VAL A 92 -11.10 -12.70 -0.22
CA VAL A 92 -10.54 -13.53 0.84
C VAL A 92 -11.66 -14.33 1.50
N GLY A 93 -11.47 -15.64 1.58
CA GLY A 93 -12.39 -16.56 2.22
C GLY A 93 -13.44 -17.17 1.30
N GLU A 94 -13.50 -16.78 0.02
CA GLU A 94 -14.37 -17.39 -0.98
C GLU A 94 -14.08 -18.89 -1.12
N GLU A 95 -15.12 -19.71 -1.03
CA GLU A 95 -15.05 -21.16 -1.25
C GLU A 95 -15.39 -21.51 -2.71
N MET A 96 -14.61 -22.40 -3.29
CA MET A 96 -14.75 -22.94 -4.65
C MET A 96 -14.66 -24.47 -4.61
N ASP A 97 -15.15 -25.13 -5.65
CA ASP A 97 -15.02 -26.59 -5.85
C ASP A 97 -15.47 -27.44 -4.64
N GLY A 98 -16.56 -27.05 -3.99
CA GLY A 98 -17.10 -27.74 -2.82
C GLY A 98 -17.75 -29.10 -3.15
N ARG A 99 -17.41 -30.16 -2.42
CA ARG A 99 -18.08 -31.46 -2.50
C ARG A 99 -18.07 -32.22 -1.17
N VAL A 100 -19.04 -33.11 -0.97
CA VAL A 100 -19.07 -34.07 0.14
C VAL A 100 -18.59 -35.42 -0.38
N LEU A 101 -17.60 -36.01 0.30
CA LEU A 101 -17.05 -37.32 -0.04
C LEU A 101 -17.95 -38.45 0.48
N PRO A 102 -17.84 -39.69 -0.06
CA PRO A 102 -18.66 -40.82 0.38
C PRO A 102 -18.54 -41.16 1.88
N ASN A 103 -17.45 -40.75 2.52
CA ASN A 103 -17.22 -40.91 3.96
C ASN A 103 -17.74 -39.73 4.82
N GLY A 104 -18.47 -38.78 4.23
CA GLY A 104 -19.06 -37.63 4.92
C GLY A 104 -18.15 -36.40 5.08
N LEU A 105 -16.89 -36.45 4.62
CA LEU A 105 -15.99 -35.29 4.68
C LEU A 105 -16.38 -34.22 3.65
N ARG A 106 -16.43 -32.95 4.06
CA ARG A 106 -16.59 -31.80 3.16
C ARG A 106 -15.22 -31.32 2.69
N LEU A 107 -15.02 -31.34 1.38
CA LEU A 107 -13.85 -30.78 0.71
C LEU A 107 -14.25 -29.48 0.01
N CYS A 108 -13.43 -28.43 0.15
CA CYS A 108 -13.55 -27.20 -0.63
C CYS A 108 -12.15 -26.62 -0.86
N LYS A 109 -12.02 -25.76 -1.88
CA LYS A 109 -10.89 -24.85 -2.05
C LYS A 109 -11.28 -23.49 -1.49
N ARG A 110 -10.39 -22.84 -0.74
CA ARG A 110 -10.68 -21.53 -0.16
C ARG A 110 -9.59 -20.53 -0.56
N ARG A 111 -9.99 -19.34 -1.00
CA ARG A 111 -9.05 -18.25 -1.29
C ARG A 111 -8.50 -17.68 0.02
N ILE A 112 -7.19 -17.54 0.09
CA ILE A 112 -6.46 -16.94 1.21
C ILE A 112 -5.48 -15.88 0.68
N PRO A 113 -5.05 -14.91 1.52
CA PRO A 113 -4.00 -13.98 1.13
C PRO A 113 -2.70 -14.72 0.80
N ILE A 114 -1.88 -14.12 -0.07
CA ILE A 114 -0.53 -14.61 -0.39
C ILE A 114 0.39 -14.48 0.83
N GLY A 115 0.21 -13.40 1.61
CA GLY A 115 0.97 -13.12 2.82
C GLY A 115 1.69 -11.77 2.73
N VAL A 116 2.94 -11.79 2.26
CA VAL A 116 3.77 -10.59 2.13
C VAL A 116 4.15 -10.39 0.66
N LEU A 117 3.94 -9.18 0.15
CA LEU A 117 4.32 -8.79 -1.19
C LEU A 117 5.50 -7.81 -1.14
N GLY A 118 6.55 -8.08 -1.91
CA GLY A 118 7.60 -7.10 -2.21
C GLY A 118 7.30 -6.48 -3.57
N VAL A 119 7.13 -5.16 -3.64
CA VAL A 119 6.77 -4.50 -4.90
C VAL A 119 7.76 -3.40 -5.22
N ILE A 120 8.38 -3.52 -6.38
CA ILE A 120 9.35 -2.58 -6.93
C ILE A 120 8.71 -1.89 -8.13
N TYR A 121 8.69 -0.56 -8.14
CA TYR A 121 8.04 0.23 -9.17
C TYR A 121 8.81 1.52 -9.50
N GLU A 122 8.46 2.12 -10.64
CA GLU A 122 9.09 3.34 -11.14
C GLU A 122 8.64 4.60 -10.38
N ALA A 123 9.18 5.75 -10.77
CA ALA A 123 8.93 7.06 -10.16
C ALA A 123 7.48 7.58 -10.40
N ARG A 124 6.50 6.97 -9.74
CA ARG A 124 5.08 7.35 -9.76
C ARG A 124 4.48 7.29 -8.37
N PRO A 125 4.29 8.44 -7.68
CA PRO A 125 3.84 8.44 -6.29
C PRO A 125 2.44 7.84 -6.08
N ASN A 126 1.55 7.98 -7.06
CA ASN A 126 0.19 7.42 -7.00
C ASN A 126 0.18 5.89 -6.84
N VAL A 127 1.14 5.20 -7.47
CA VAL A 127 1.25 3.74 -7.46
C VAL A 127 1.47 3.20 -6.04
N THR A 128 2.09 3.99 -5.16
CA THR A 128 2.26 3.67 -3.72
C THR A 128 0.92 3.41 -3.04
N ILE A 129 -0.07 4.29 -3.27
CA ILE A 129 -1.41 4.17 -2.68
C ILE A 129 -2.17 3.01 -3.31
N ASP A 130 -2.11 2.87 -4.64
CA ASP A 130 -2.83 1.82 -5.36
C ASP A 130 -2.38 0.42 -4.89
N ILE A 131 -1.06 0.19 -4.82
CA ILE A 131 -0.52 -1.08 -4.33
C ILE A 131 -0.92 -1.31 -2.87
N ALA A 132 -0.72 -0.33 -1.99
CA ALA A 132 -0.99 -0.49 -0.57
C ALA A 132 -2.46 -0.81 -0.29
N THR A 133 -3.38 -0.10 -0.94
CA THR A 133 -4.83 -0.29 -0.73
C THR A 133 -5.31 -1.64 -1.24
N LEU A 134 -4.85 -2.09 -2.41
CA LEU A 134 -5.17 -3.42 -2.94
C LEU A 134 -4.58 -4.53 -2.06
N CYS A 135 -3.34 -4.37 -1.56
CA CYS A 135 -2.74 -5.32 -0.64
C CYS A 135 -3.55 -5.44 0.65
N LEU A 136 -3.91 -4.31 1.26
CA LEU A 136 -4.73 -4.30 2.47
C LEU A 136 -6.12 -4.90 2.24
N LYS A 137 -6.79 -4.57 1.13
CA LYS A 137 -8.09 -5.15 0.74
C LYS A 137 -8.03 -6.68 0.65
N THR A 138 -6.94 -7.20 0.12
CA THR A 138 -6.71 -8.63 -0.09
C THR A 138 -6.03 -9.32 1.09
N GLY A 139 -5.87 -8.63 2.23
CA GLY A 139 -5.31 -9.20 3.46
C GLY A 139 -3.80 -9.47 3.42
N ASN A 140 -3.06 -8.77 2.55
CA ASN A 140 -1.62 -8.90 2.38
C ASN A 140 -0.89 -7.72 3.01
N ALA A 141 0.27 -7.99 3.61
CA ALA A 141 1.24 -6.93 3.93
C ALA A 141 2.10 -6.64 2.70
N VAL A 142 2.66 -5.43 2.62
CA VAL A 142 3.50 -5.01 1.49
C VAL A 142 4.76 -4.28 1.95
N ILE A 143 5.87 -4.57 1.27
CA ILE A 143 7.12 -3.83 1.33
C ILE A 143 7.32 -3.19 -0.04
N LEU A 144 7.35 -1.86 -0.06
CA LEU A 144 7.37 -1.04 -1.26
C LEU A 144 8.79 -0.51 -1.52
N ARG A 145 9.13 -0.43 -2.80
CA ARG A 145 10.36 0.19 -3.28
C ARG A 145 10.05 0.98 -4.54
N GLY A 146 10.16 2.31 -4.46
CA GLY A 146 9.97 3.20 -5.60
C GLY A 146 11.29 3.74 -6.17
N GLY A 147 11.18 4.54 -7.24
CA GLY A 147 12.30 5.30 -7.79
C GLY A 147 12.82 6.36 -6.81
N ARG A 148 14.13 6.61 -6.87
CA ARG A 148 14.84 7.59 -6.01
C ARG A 148 14.26 9.00 -6.14
N GLU A 149 13.73 9.32 -7.32
CA GLU A 149 13.16 10.60 -7.68
C GLU A 149 11.84 10.89 -6.94
N THR A 150 11.20 9.87 -6.36
CA THR A 150 9.91 9.98 -5.63
C THR A 150 10.03 9.68 -4.14
N LEU A 151 11.26 9.72 -3.60
CA LEU A 151 11.54 9.24 -2.25
C LEU A 151 10.71 9.96 -1.18
N ARG A 152 10.65 11.30 -1.22
CA ARG A 152 9.95 12.09 -0.22
C ARG A 152 8.44 11.90 -0.32
N SER A 153 7.93 11.94 -1.54
CA SER A 153 6.52 11.71 -1.85
C SER A 153 6.04 10.35 -1.33
N ASN A 154 6.80 9.29 -1.63
CA ASN A 154 6.44 7.93 -1.21
C ASN A 154 6.52 7.76 0.31
N LEU A 155 7.54 8.33 0.96
CA LEU A 155 7.64 8.31 2.41
C LEU A 155 6.48 9.05 3.08
N ALA A 156 6.07 10.21 2.54
CA ALA A 156 4.92 10.95 3.03
C ALA A 156 3.63 10.11 2.93
N LEU A 157 3.38 9.53 1.76
CA LEU A 157 2.22 8.66 1.51
C LEU A 157 2.20 7.43 2.43
N VAL A 158 3.36 6.77 2.62
CA VAL A 158 3.47 5.59 3.49
C VAL A 158 3.27 5.97 4.95
N ARG A 159 3.76 7.13 5.40
CA ARG A 159 3.51 7.64 6.76
C ARG A 159 2.04 7.91 7.01
N VAL A 160 1.34 8.51 6.04
CA VAL A 160 -0.12 8.71 6.07
C VAL A 160 -0.85 7.37 6.24
N ILE A 161 -0.49 6.37 5.43
CA ILE A 161 -1.08 5.03 5.53
C ILE A 161 -0.81 4.43 6.92
N GLN A 162 0.43 4.49 7.39
CA GLN A 162 0.84 3.95 8.68
C GLN A 162 0.11 4.62 9.86
N ALA A 163 -0.11 5.93 9.78
CA ALA A 163 -0.88 6.68 10.78
C ALA A 163 -2.34 6.21 10.82
N ALA A 164 -2.99 6.08 9.65
CA ALA A 164 -4.36 5.56 9.57
C ALA A 164 -4.48 4.11 10.08
N LEU A 165 -3.50 3.25 9.76
CA LEU A 165 -3.47 1.89 10.29
C LEU A 165 -3.33 1.86 11.81
N ALA A 166 -2.46 2.71 12.37
CA ALA A 166 -2.28 2.81 13.82
C ALA A 166 -3.56 3.26 14.53
N GLN A 167 -4.30 4.23 13.97
CA GLN A 167 -5.60 4.68 14.49
C GLN A 167 -6.63 3.53 14.53
N MET A 168 -6.55 2.60 13.59
CA MET A 168 -7.42 1.42 13.50
C MET A 168 -6.92 0.22 14.34
N GLY A 169 -5.84 0.40 15.11
CA GLY A 169 -5.22 -0.68 15.88
C GLY A 169 -4.55 -1.75 15.02
N LEU A 170 -4.27 -1.43 13.74
CA LEU A 170 -3.59 -2.30 12.80
C LEU A 170 -2.09 -2.05 12.80
N PRO A 171 -1.26 -3.06 12.50
CA PRO A 171 0.19 -2.92 12.55
C PRO A 171 0.66 -1.97 11.44
N PRO A 172 1.37 -0.87 11.76
CA PRO A 172 1.91 0.03 10.74
C PRO A 172 2.84 -0.68 9.75
N ALA A 173 3.52 -1.74 10.22
CA ALA A 173 4.38 -2.60 9.40
C ALA A 173 3.63 -3.40 8.31
N ALA A 174 2.31 -3.33 8.24
CA ALA A 174 1.52 -3.84 7.12
C ALA A 174 1.87 -3.16 5.79
N VAL A 175 2.29 -1.90 5.83
CA VAL A 175 2.77 -1.17 4.65
C VAL A 175 4.10 -0.54 5.01
N GLN A 176 5.17 -1.00 4.39
CA GLN A 176 6.53 -0.53 4.61
C GLN A 176 7.15 -0.01 3.34
N TYR A 177 8.15 0.87 3.46
CA TYR A 177 8.88 1.41 2.32
C TYR A 177 10.38 1.32 2.59
N ILE A 178 11.14 0.90 1.58
CA ILE A 178 12.61 0.88 1.62
C ILE A 178 13.09 2.29 1.26
N ASP A 179 13.52 3.02 2.27
CA ASP A 179 13.96 4.42 2.22
C ASP A 179 15.40 4.62 1.70
N ASP A 180 16.19 3.55 1.68
CA ASP A 180 17.59 3.60 1.24
C ASP A 180 17.69 3.50 -0.30
N PRO A 181 18.26 4.49 -1.02
CA PRO A 181 18.36 4.52 -2.48
C PRO A 181 19.35 3.48 -3.05
N ASP A 182 20.08 2.72 -2.24
CA ASP A 182 21.05 1.72 -2.71
C ASP A 182 20.37 0.62 -3.55
N ARG A 183 21.00 0.30 -4.69
CA ARG A 183 20.58 -0.80 -5.58
C ARG A 183 20.93 -2.17 -5.02
N ALA A 184 21.82 -2.27 -4.04
CA ALA A 184 22.15 -3.53 -3.36
C ALA A 184 21.00 -4.12 -2.53
N LEU A 185 19.90 -3.37 -2.37
CA LEU A 185 18.70 -3.76 -1.62
C LEU A 185 17.59 -4.35 -2.52
N VAL A 186 17.93 -4.67 -3.78
CA VAL A 186 17.07 -5.33 -4.78
C VAL A 186 17.56 -6.73 -5.07
#